data_AF-A0AAJ5S7P9-F1
#
_entry.id   AF-A0AAJ5S7P9-F1
#
_cell.length_a   1.000
_cell.length_b   1.000
_cell.length_c   1.000
_cell.angle_alpha   90.00
_cell.angle_beta   90.00
_cell.angle_gamma   90.00
#
_symmetry.space_group_name_H-M   'P 1'
#
loop_
_entity.id
_entity.type
_entity.pdbx_description
1 polymer ?
#
loop_
_entity_poly.entity_id
_entity_poly.type
_entity_poly.pdbx_seq_one_letter_code
_entity_poly.pdbx_strand_id
1 'polypeptide(L)'
;MKSEIFHTANIGSIEFTGWISFDGPRISSNEGGSVNLGPCSIRHFEPDVPRAGVALRQGWYVVKYTSEVKIPLRNFTEADAVQLSSEFGIPIRHHTSGQAMGLTSFYLSPAFEGLKVWVRNHPRKAKQLSDPDGYLPDWYDKAISSNS
;
A
#
# COMPACT_ATOMS: atom_id res chain seq x y z
N MET A 1 -3.19 17.89 4.48
CA MET A 1 -2.43 16.82 3.81
C MET A 1 -1.32 16.23 4.67
N LYS A 2 -0.39 16.98 5.29
CA LYS A 2 0.66 16.35 6.13
C LYS A 2 0.15 15.64 7.41
N SER A 3 -1.03 16.00 7.92
CA SER A 3 -1.57 15.43 9.17
C SER A 3 -2.24 14.07 9.01
N GLU A 4 -2.32 13.53 7.79
CA GLU A 4 -2.85 12.19 7.51
C GLU A 4 -1.76 11.14 7.27
N ILE A 5 -0.49 11.56 7.21
CA ILE A 5 0.64 10.67 6.93
C ILE A 5 1.01 9.90 8.20
N PHE A 6 1.14 8.57 8.08
CA PHE A 6 1.54 7.69 9.18
C PHE A 6 2.86 6.97 8.92
N HIS A 7 3.31 6.88 7.67
CA HIS A 7 4.57 6.22 7.31
C HIS A 7 5.18 6.80 6.04
N THR A 8 6.50 6.82 5.97
CA THR A 8 7.24 7.18 4.75
C THR A 8 8.45 6.26 4.64
N ALA A 9 8.71 5.74 3.44
CA ALA A 9 9.87 4.89 3.16
C ALA A 9 10.44 5.18 1.76
N ASN A 10 11.75 5.16 1.65
CA ASN A 10 12.47 5.26 0.38
C ASN A 10 12.90 3.87 -0.07
N ILE A 11 12.48 3.46 -1.26
CA ILE A 11 12.77 2.15 -1.84
C ILE A 11 13.23 2.36 -3.28
N GLY A 12 14.46 1.94 -3.60
CA GLY A 12 15.13 2.39 -4.80
C GLY A 12 15.21 3.92 -4.85
N SER A 13 14.73 4.53 -5.94
CA SER A 13 14.65 5.99 -6.13
C SER A 13 13.30 6.60 -5.76
N ILE A 14 12.34 5.79 -5.28
CA ILE A 14 10.95 6.21 -5.08
C ILE A 14 10.66 6.37 -3.59
N GLU A 15 10.07 7.51 -3.24
CA GLU A 15 9.52 7.74 -1.90
C GLU A 15 8.05 7.29 -1.88
N PHE A 16 7.73 6.39 -0.97
CA PHE A 16 6.37 5.94 -0.71
C PHE A 16 5.86 6.54 0.58
N THR A 17 4.61 6.98 0.55
CA THR A 17 3.93 7.55 1.72
C THR A 17 2.67 6.75 2.03
N GLY A 18 2.58 6.27 3.26
CA GLY A 18 1.37 5.72 3.87
C GLY A 18 0.56 6.82 4.54
N TRP A 19 -0.73 6.93 4.20
CA TRP A 19 -1.61 7.95 4.74
C TRP A 19 -3.06 7.46 4.88
N ILE A 20 -3.85 8.10 5.73
CA ILE A 20 -5.26 7.76 5.96
C ILE A 20 -6.18 8.70 5.15
N SER A 21 -7.12 8.10 4.41
CA SER A 21 -8.26 8.79 3.80
C SER A 21 -9.57 8.40 4.49
N PHE A 22 -10.68 8.94 4.01
CA PHE A 22 -12.02 8.58 4.50
C PHE A 22 -12.40 7.12 4.23
N ASP A 23 -11.79 6.48 3.23
CA ASP A 23 -12.05 5.08 2.82
C ASP A 23 -10.96 4.10 3.29
N GLY A 24 -10.14 4.51 4.26
CA GLY A 24 -9.13 3.67 4.92
C GLY A 24 -7.66 4.00 4.60
N PRO A 25 -6.72 3.13 4.98
CA PRO A 25 -5.30 3.34 4.74
C PRO A 25 -4.92 3.28 3.25
N ARG A 26 -4.02 4.14 2.81
CA ARG A 26 -3.55 4.26 1.41
C ARG A 26 -2.04 4.35 1.33
N ILE A 27 -1.53 4.02 0.15
CA ILE A 27 -0.15 4.27 -0.27
C ILE A 27 -0.14 5.16 -1.52
N SER A 28 0.82 6.06 -1.61
CA SER A 28 1.14 6.86 -2.80
C SER A 28 2.63 6.93 -3.02
N SER A 29 3.05 7.29 -4.23
CA SER A 29 4.46 7.54 -4.55
C SER A 29 4.70 9.01 -4.95
N ASN A 30 5.92 9.50 -4.72
CA ASN A 30 6.36 10.80 -5.23
C ASN A 30 6.50 10.83 -6.77
N GLU A 31 6.60 9.67 -7.43
CA GLU A 31 6.56 9.53 -8.89
C GLU A 31 5.13 9.49 -9.46
N GLY A 32 4.12 9.51 -8.58
CA GLY A 32 2.70 9.58 -8.92
C GLY A 32 1.91 8.31 -8.63
N GLY A 33 0.58 8.47 -8.56
CA GLY A 33 -0.35 7.38 -8.29
C GLY A 33 -0.61 7.13 -6.81
N SER A 34 -1.75 6.49 -6.53
CA SER A 34 -2.14 6.07 -5.18
C SER A 34 -3.17 4.94 -5.22
N VAL A 35 -3.23 4.16 -4.15
CA VAL A 35 -4.23 3.09 -3.97
C VAL A 35 -4.46 2.82 -2.48
N ASN A 36 -5.64 2.33 -2.15
CA ASN A 36 -5.93 1.80 -0.82
C ASN A 36 -5.08 0.56 -0.54
N LEU A 37 -4.59 0.45 0.69
CA LEU A 37 -4.02 -0.77 1.23
C LEU A 37 -5.15 -1.77 1.49
N GLY A 38 -4.88 -3.07 1.29
CA GLY A 38 -5.90 -4.13 1.32
C GLY A 38 -6.22 -4.73 -0.06
N PRO A 39 -6.81 -3.97 -1.00
CA PRO A 39 -7.18 -4.50 -2.31
C PRO A 39 -6.02 -4.47 -3.34
N CYS A 40 -4.86 -3.91 -2.97
CA CYS A 40 -3.73 -3.78 -3.88
C CYS A 40 -2.74 -4.95 -3.78
N SER A 41 -1.96 -5.14 -4.85
CA SER A 41 -0.85 -6.08 -4.91
C SER A 41 0.28 -5.53 -5.77
N ILE A 42 1.48 -6.06 -5.59
CA ILE A 42 2.65 -5.77 -6.43
C ILE A 42 2.73 -6.84 -7.52
N ARG A 43 2.90 -6.43 -8.78
CA ARG A 43 2.98 -7.35 -9.92
C ARG A 43 4.07 -6.94 -10.90
N HIS A 44 4.71 -7.93 -11.50
CA HIS A 44 5.57 -7.77 -12.67
C HIS A 44 4.83 -8.26 -13.92
N PHE A 45 4.43 -7.36 -14.80
CA PHE A 45 3.68 -7.69 -16.02
C PHE A 45 3.79 -6.55 -17.05
N GLU A 46 3.30 -6.79 -18.26
CA GLU A 46 3.08 -5.76 -19.26
C GLU A 46 1.59 -5.37 -19.24
N PRO A 47 1.23 -4.11 -18.94
CA PRO A 47 -0.16 -3.68 -18.98
C PRO A 47 -0.74 -3.78 -20.39
N ASP A 48 -2.01 -4.15 -20.46
CA ASP A 48 -2.79 -4.29 -21.71
C ASP A 48 -3.60 -3.04 -22.06
N VAL A 49 -3.87 -2.18 -21.07
CA VAL A 49 -4.64 -0.95 -21.24
C VAL A 49 -3.76 0.30 -21.08
N PRO A 50 -3.71 1.20 -22.08
CA PRO A 50 -2.99 2.46 -21.95
C PRO A 50 -3.63 3.33 -20.87
N ARG A 51 -2.81 3.85 -19.96
CA ARG A 51 -3.22 4.86 -18.98
C ARG A 51 -2.29 6.07 -19.11
N ALA A 52 -2.83 7.28 -19.01
CA ALA A 52 -2.04 8.50 -19.07
C ALA A 52 -0.86 8.45 -18.07
N GLY A 53 0.36 8.62 -18.57
CA GLY A 53 1.59 8.54 -17.76
C GLY A 53 2.14 7.13 -17.49
N VAL A 54 1.46 6.07 -17.95
CA VAL A 54 1.89 4.68 -17.83
C VAL A 54 2.26 4.16 -19.22
N ALA A 55 3.55 3.89 -19.43
CA ALA A 55 4.00 3.20 -20.63
C ALA A 55 3.53 1.74 -20.62
N LEU A 56 3.04 1.26 -21.76
CA LEU A 56 2.80 -0.16 -22.03
C LEU A 56 4.16 -0.84 -22.20
N ARG A 57 4.76 -1.24 -21.08
CA ARG A 57 6.02 -1.96 -21.05
C ARG A 57 5.99 -2.98 -19.93
N GLN A 58 6.71 -4.08 -20.11
CA GLN A 58 6.98 -5.00 -19.02
C GLN A 58 7.66 -4.27 -17.86
N GLY A 59 7.14 -4.42 -16.65
CA GLY A 59 7.72 -3.79 -15.47
C GLY A 59 6.96 -4.08 -14.18
N TRP A 60 7.41 -3.47 -13.09
CA TRP A 60 6.79 -3.58 -11.77
C TRP A 60 5.73 -2.50 -11.56
N TYR A 61 4.62 -2.89 -10.92
CA TYR A 61 3.48 -2.02 -10.65
C TYR A 61 2.83 -2.37 -9.32
N VAL A 62 2.33 -1.37 -8.60
CA VAL A 62 1.24 -1.59 -7.64
C VAL A 62 -0.07 -1.48 -8.39
N VAL A 63 -0.87 -2.53 -8.32
CA VAL A 63 -2.18 -2.62 -8.98
C VAL A 63 -3.29 -2.68 -7.95
N LYS A 64 -4.48 -2.22 -8.31
CA LYS A 64 -5.72 -2.57 -7.61
C LYS A 64 -6.30 -3.83 -8.24
N TYR A 65 -6.81 -4.74 -7.41
CA TYR A 65 -7.35 -6.03 -7.86
C TYR A 65 -6.30 -6.83 -8.62
N THR A 66 -6.59 -7.22 -9.87
CA THR A 66 -5.71 -8.06 -10.68
C THR A 66 -4.78 -7.23 -11.56
N SER A 67 -5.26 -6.26 -12.32
CA SER A 67 -4.43 -5.59 -13.36
C SER A 67 -4.53 -4.07 -13.39
N GLU A 68 -5.37 -3.45 -12.56
CA GLU A 68 -5.57 -2.00 -12.65
C GLU A 68 -4.35 -1.26 -12.07
N VAL A 69 -3.41 -0.87 -12.93
CA VAL A 69 -2.20 -0.14 -12.53
C VAL A 69 -2.54 1.14 -11.79
N LYS A 70 -2.04 1.30 -10.57
CA LYS A 70 -2.23 2.50 -9.73
C LYS A 70 -0.94 3.26 -9.48
N ILE A 71 0.17 2.55 -9.28
CA ILE A 71 1.50 3.15 -9.05
C ILE A 71 2.51 2.43 -9.95
N PRO A 72 3.06 3.09 -10.98
CA PRO A 72 4.20 2.57 -11.73
C PRO A 72 5.45 2.53 -10.86
N LEU A 73 6.15 1.39 -10.83
CA LEU A 73 7.39 1.22 -10.06
C LEU A 73 8.57 1.25 -11.04
N ARG A 74 8.91 2.45 -11.53
CA ARG A 74 9.93 2.61 -12.57
C ARG A 74 11.29 2.16 -12.02
N ASN A 75 12.01 1.38 -12.83
CA ASN A 75 13.35 0.85 -12.50
C ASN A 75 13.43 -0.04 -11.24
N PHE A 76 12.29 -0.49 -10.70
CA PHE A 76 12.30 -1.45 -9.60
C PHE A 76 12.93 -2.77 -10.02
N THR A 77 13.75 -3.32 -9.13
CA THR A 77 14.19 -4.70 -9.16
C THR A 77 13.21 -5.59 -8.38
N GLU A 78 13.38 -6.90 -8.45
CA GLU A 78 12.64 -7.83 -7.60
C GLU A 78 12.93 -7.59 -6.10
N ALA A 79 14.18 -7.24 -5.74
CA ALA A 79 14.54 -6.92 -4.37
C ALA A 79 13.79 -5.68 -3.86
N ASP A 80 13.66 -4.64 -4.68
CA ASP A 80 12.87 -3.44 -4.35
C ASP A 80 11.39 -3.79 -4.15
N ALA A 81 10.84 -4.66 -5.01
CA ALA A 81 9.47 -5.13 -4.88
C ALA A 81 9.26 -5.91 -3.57
N VAL A 82 10.19 -6.78 -3.19
CA VAL A 82 10.18 -7.51 -1.91
C VAL A 82 10.29 -6.55 -0.73
N GLN A 83 11.16 -5.53 -0.82
CA GLN A 83 11.28 -4.51 0.22
C GLN A 83 9.97 -3.73 0.37
N LEU A 84 9.34 -3.28 -0.73
CA LEU A 84 8.04 -2.58 -0.69
C LEU A 84 6.93 -3.47 -0.11
N SER A 85 6.94 -4.75 -0.47
CA SER A 85 6.04 -5.76 0.07
C SER A 85 6.17 -5.86 1.59
N SER A 86 7.38 -6.01 2.10
CA SER A 86 7.67 -6.11 3.54
C SER A 86 7.31 -4.81 4.28
N GLU A 87 7.65 -3.66 3.70
CA GLU A 87 7.52 -2.36 4.34
C GLU A 87 6.05 -1.94 4.55
N PHE A 88 5.20 -2.20 3.55
CA PHE A 88 3.79 -1.81 3.56
C PHE A 88 2.81 -2.99 3.68
N GLY A 89 3.32 -4.21 3.80
CA GLY A 89 2.50 -5.41 3.89
C GLY A 89 1.65 -5.67 2.64
N ILE A 90 2.18 -5.35 1.46
CA ILE A 90 1.49 -5.52 0.17
C ILE A 90 1.90 -6.85 -0.47
N PRO A 91 0.97 -7.74 -0.83
CA PRO A 91 1.33 -9.04 -1.41
C PRO A 91 1.92 -8.89 -2.82
N ILE A 92 2.97 -9.67 -3.13
CA ILE A 92 3.48 -9.84 -4.50
C ILE A 92 2.74 -11.01 -5.16
N ARG A 93 2.18 -10.79 -6.36
CA ARG A 93 1.47 -11.81 -7.14
C ARG A 93 2.14 -12.08 -8.48
N HIS A 94 2.56 -13.32 -8.71
CA HIS A 94 3.06 -13.78 -10.00
C HIS A 94 1.94 -14.24 -10.93
N HIS A 95 2.19 -14.15 -12.23
CA HIS A 95 1.22 -14.40 -13.29
C HIS A 95 0.73 -15.87 -13.36
N THR A 96 1.48 -16.81 -12.78
CA THR A 96 1.35 -18.25 -13.03
C THR A 96 0.57 -19.03 -11.97
N SER A 97 0.39 -18.52 -10.76
CA SER A 97 -0.24 -19.30 -9.67
C SER A 97 -1.37 -18.58 -8.94
N GLY A 98 -1.53 -17.25 -9.09
CA GLY A 98 -2.47 -16.46 -8.28
C GLY A 98 -2.18 -16.47 -6.77
N GLN A 99 -1.19 -17.25 -6.32
CA GLN A 99 -0.75 -17.34 -4.95
C GLN A 99 0.20 -16.18 -4.66
N ALA A 100 -0.05 -15.49 -3.56
CA ALA A 100 0.88 -14.50 -3.04
C ALA A 100 2.15 -15.21 -2.56
N MET A 101 3.33 -14.67 -2.88
CA MET A 101 4.56 -15.12 -2.22
C MET A 101 4.58 -14.58 -0.79
N GLY A 102 4.52 -15.47 0.20
CA GLY A 102 4.58 -15.14 1.62
C GLY A 102 3.24 -14.74 2.24
N LEU A 103 3.12 -14.93 3.57
CA LEU A 103 2.03 -14.42 4.40
C LEU A 103 2.28 -12.94 4.71
N THR A 104 2.30 -12.10 3.68
CA THR A 104 2.48 -10.66 3.86
C THR A 104 1.14 -10.02 4.19
N SER A 105 1.05 -9.32 5.33
CA SER A 105 -0.15 -8.62 5.80
C SER A 105 0.21 -7.21 6.21
N PHE A 106 -0.62 -6.23 5.82
CA PHE A 106 -0.47 -4.84 6.28
C PHE A 106 -0.35 -4.77 7.80
N TYR A 107 -1.15 -5.55 8.54
CA TYR A 107 -1.18 -5.54 10.00
C TYR A 107 0.11 -6.04 10.67
N LEU A 108 1.03 -6.65 9.92
CA LEU A 108 2.33 -7.10 10.40
C LEU A 108 3.48 -6.22 9.87
N SER A 109 3.17 -5.16 9.12
CA SER A 109 4.17 -4.33 8.43
C SER A 109 4.65 -3.15 9.28
N PRO A 110 5.87 -2.64 9.03
CA PRO A 110 6.34 -1.38 9.59
C PRO A 110 5.38 -0.21 9.35
N ALA A 111 4.73 -0.15 8.19
CA ALA A 111 3.73 0.87 7.90
C ALA A 111 2.55 0.84 8.89
N PHE A 112 2.11 -0.34 9.33
CA PHE A 112 1.05 -0.43 10.34
C PHE A 112 1.52 -0.04 11.74
N GLU A 113 2.79 -0.26 12.09
CA GLU A 113 3.38 0.31 13.31
C GLU A 113 3.32 1.85 13.29
N GLY A 114 3.66 2.46 12.14
CA GLY A 114 3.49 3.89 11.91
C GLY A 114 2.04 4.34 12.07
N LEU A 115 1.08 3.55 11.55
CA LEU A 115 -0.34 3.81 11.73
C LEU A 115 -0.76 3.78 13.20
N LYS A 116 -0.32 2.80 13.98
CA LYS A 116 -0.60 2.73 15.42
C LYS A 116 -0.12 3.98 16.16
N VAL A 117 1.09 4.44 15.85
CA VAL A 117 1.63 5.69 16.42
C VAL A 117 0.76 6.88 16.01
N TRP A 118 0.39 6.96 14.73
CA TRP A 118 -0.48 8.04 14.24
C TRP A 118 -1.85 8.05 14.93
N VAL A 119 -2.48 6.88 15.12
CA VAL A 119 -3.77 6.74 15.82
C VAL A 119 -3.67 7.20 17.27
N ARG A 120 -2.59 6.84 17.98
CA ARG A 120 -2.36 7.31 19.37
C ARG A 120 -2.23 8.83 19.45
N ASN A 121 -1.62 9.46 18.45
CA ASN A 121 -1.45 10.91 18.39
C ASN A 121 -2.72 11.64 17.90
N HIS A 122 -3.61 10.96 17.18
CA HIS A 122 -4.80 11.55 16.56
C HIS A 122 -6.09 10.75 16.80
N PRO A 123 -6.43 10.35 18.05
CA PRO A 123 -7.47 9.34 18.31
C PRO A 123 -8.86 9.76 17.84
N ARG A 124 -9.22 11.04 17.99
CA ARG A 124 -10.51 11.57 17.52
C ARG A 124 -10.63 11.52 16.00
N LYS A 125 -9.56 11.90 15.30
CA LYS A 125 -9.52 11.91 13.83
C LYS A 125 -9.50 10.49 13.27
N ALA A 126 -8.73 9.60 13.89
CA ALA A 126 -8.68 8.18 13.54
C ALA A 126 -10.07 7.54 13.62
N LYS A 127 -10.80 7.75 14.73
CA LYS A 127 -12.17 7.26 14.90
C LYS A 127 -13.16 7.86 13.89
N GLN A 128 -12.97 9.12 13.50
CA GLN A 128 -13.84 9.75 12.50
C GLN A 128 -13.61 9.16 11.10
N LEU A 129 -12.38 8.74 10.79
CA LEU A 129 -12.00 8.17 9.50
C LEU A 129 -12.14 6.64 9.46
N SER A 130 -12.50 6.00 10.57
CA SER A 130 -12.81 4.57 10.57
C SER A 130 -14.18 4.36 9.92
N ASP A 131 -14.19 3.75 8.75
CA ASP A 131 -15.39 3.39 8.00
C ASP A 131 -15.51 1.85 7.96
N PRO A 132 -16.56 1.25 8.55
CA PRO A 132 -16.76 -0.20 8.54
C PRO A 132 -17.03 -0.76 7.13
N ASP A 133 -17.44 0.08 6.18
CA ASP A 133 -17.64 -0.30 4.78
C ASP A 133 -16.40 0.01 3.90
N GLY A 134 -15.34 0.56 4.50
CA GLY A 134 -14.11 0.97 3.85
C GLY A 134 -13.11 -0.17 3.59
N TYR A 135 -11.94 0.18 3.06
CA TYR A 135 -10.85 -0.79 2.90
C TYR A 135 -10.15 -1.05 4.23
N LEU A 136 -9.85 -2.34 4.48
CA LEU A 136 -9.30 -2.82 5.75
C LEU A 136 -10.21 -2.40 6.93
N PRO A 137 -11.50 -2.77 6.95
CA PRO A 137 -12.49 -2.16 7.86
C PRO A 137 -12.16 -2.32 9.36
N ASP A 138 -11.32 -3.29 9.71
CA ASP A 138 -10.82 -3.55 11.06
C ASP A 138 -9.49 -2.83 11.39
N TRP A 139 -9.00 -1.93 10.53
CA TRP A 139 -7.71 -1.25 10.73
C TRP A 139 -7.68 -0.42 12.01
N TYR A 140 -8.77 0.29 12.32
CA TYR A 140 -8.84 1.18 13.48
C TYR A 140 -8.86 0.37 14.77
N ASP A 141 -9.71 -0.65 14.83
CA ASP A 141 -9.84 -1.54 15.98
C ASP A 141 -8.51 -2.26 16.27
N LYS A 142 -7.83 -2.74 15.23
CA LYS A 142 -6.50 -3.34 15.36
C LYS A 142 -5.43 -2.34 15.79
N ALA A 143 -5.55 -1.08 15.39
CA ALA A 143 -4.57 -0.06 15.74
C ALA A 143 -4.68 0.39 17.21
N ILE A 144 -5.91 0.38 17.77
CA ILE A 144 -6.15 0.70 19.18
C ILE A 144 -6.03 -0.52 20.10
N SER A 145 -6.18 -1.74 19.57
CA SER A 145 -5.90 -2.95 20.33
C SER A 145 -4.41 -3.00 20.62
N SER A 146 -4.06 -2.81 21.89
CA SER A 146 -2.70 -3.06 22.35
C SER A 146 -2.44 -4.55 22.13
N ASN A 147 -1.45 -4.91 21.32
CA ASN A 147 -0.88 -6.26 21.46
C ASN A 147 -0.30 -6.30 22.87
N SER A 148 -1.01 -7.00 23.76
CA SER A 148 -0.51 -7.49 25.04
C SER A 148 0.74 -8.35 24.83
#